data_AF-A0A3M0XVZ4-F1
#
_entry.id   AF-A0A3M0XVZ4-F1
#
_cell.length_a   1.000
_cell.length_b   1.000
_cell.length_c   1.000
_cell.angle_alpha   90.00
_cell.angle_beta   90.00
_cell.angle_gamma   90.00
#
_symmetry.space_group_name_H-M   'P 1'
#
loop_
_entity.id
_entity.type
_entity.pdbx_description
1 polymer ?
#
loop_
_entity_poly.entity_id
_entity_poly.type
_entity_poly.pdbx_seq_one_letter_code
_entity_poly.pdbx_strand_id
1 'polypeptide(L)'
;MLRGGAVLTLQTRQAQRLVKGRGYSADKPAIIGLIGFANLVRSVWHGARVDDPYADWWMLKIHDALDRADQELSSMGRAIAGRFEELGALEVASPASTKPVRVSLNFSNPYAFHAARVVGAFDALVCKILSARHVGLLARDETEGMLHQGGRVVRRVLQSPVGYRFLGVTRRDLVQGTAKALQAVEAMGEVPGDILTGTCRAPYAPAIVRQPHENPVTDPTS
;
A
#
# COMPACT_ATOMS: atom_id res chain seq x y z
N MET A 1 -3.48 25.26 -5.86
CA MET A 1 -3.72 23.80 -5.73
C MET A 1 -3.42 23.13 -7.06
N LEU A 2 -2.37 22.29 -7.14
CA LEU A 2 -2.11 21.49 -8.34
C LEU A 2 -3.03 20.26 -8.33
N ARG A 3 -4.01 20.18 -9.24
CA ARG A 3 -4.81 18.98 -9.50
C ARG A 3 -4.28 18.31 -10.76
N GLY A 4 -3.22 17.53 -10.63
CA GLY A 4 -2.76 16.64 -11.70
C GLY A 4 -3.49 15.30 -11.58
N GLY A 5 -4.35 14.95 -12.53
CA GLY A 5 -4.89 13.59 -12.61
C GLY A 5 -3.78 12.62 -13.01
N ALA A 6 -3.59 11.54 -12.25
CA ALA A 6 -2.65 10.48 -12.61
C ALA A 6 -3.40 9.32 -13.28
N VAL A 7 -2.76 8.63 -14.22
CA VAL A 7 -3.35 7.47 -14.90
C VAL A 7 -2.39 6.29 -14.81
N LEU A 8 -2.87 5.18 -14.25
CA LEU A 8 -2.17 3.90 -14.26
C LEU A 8 -2.59 3.12 -15.52
N THR A 9 -1.64 2.79 -16.38
CA THR A 9 -1.88 1.98 -17.59
C THR A 9 -1.39 0.56 -17.34
N LEU A 10 -2.26 -0.44 -17.51
CA LEU A 10 -1.99 -1.85 -17.22
C LEU A 10 -2.17 -2.71 -18.46
N GLN A 11 -1.11 -3.44 -18.80
CA GLN A 11 -1.03 -4.32 -19.97
C GLN A 11 -1.66 -5.69 -19.69
N THR A 12 -1.54 -6.18 -18.46
CA THR A 12 -1.78 -7.58 -18.12
C THR A 12 -3.08 -7.79 -17.34
N ARG A 13 -3.77 -8.91 -17.60
CA ARG A 13 -4.97 -9.29 -16.83
C ARG A 13 -4.64 -9.53 -15.35
N GLN A 14 -3.44 -10.00 -15.07
CA GLN A 14 -2.91 -10.28 -13.73
C GLN A 14 -2.91 -9.00 -12.88
N ALA A 15 -2.34 -7.91 -13.38
CA ALA A 15 -2.33 -6.63 -12.67
C ALA A 15 -3.71 -5.96 -12.63
N GLN A 16 -4.49 -6.05 -13.72
CA GLN A 16 -5.85 -5.49 -13.76
C GLN A 16 -6.76 -6.06 -12.65
N ARG A 17 -6.64 -7.36 -12.35
CA ARG A 17 -7.37 -8.00 -11.24
C ARG A 17 -6.99 -7.45 -9.86
N LEU A 18 -5.76 -6.98 -9.68
CA LEU A 18 -5.27 -6.40 -8.42
C LEU A 18 -5.78 -4.96 -8.20
N VAL A 19 -6.22 -4.26 -9.26
CA VAL A 19 -6.83 -2.94 -9.11
C VAL A 19 -8.20 -3.03 -8.45
N LYS A 20 -9.08 -3.85 -9.02
CA LYS A 20 -10.46 -4.01 -8.53
C LYS A 20 -10.51 -4.85 -7.26
N GLY A 21 -9.63 -5.85 -7.14
CA GLY A 21 -9.77 -6.89 -6.13
C GLY A 21 -10.91 -7.85 -6.48
N ARG A 22 -11.43 -8.54 -5.45
CA ARG A 22 -12.59 -9.43 -5.56
C ARG A 22 -13.58 -9.07 -4.46
N GLY A 23 -14.83 -8.79 -4.83
CA GLY A 23 -15.90 -8.62 -3.85
C GLY A 23 -16.10 -9.87 -3.00
N TYR A 24 -16.77 -9.72 -1.86
CA TYR A 24 -17.20 -10.87 -1.07
C TYR A 24 -18.23 -11.68 -1.87
N SER A 25 -18.16 -13.00 -1.75
CA SER A 25 -19.19 -13.94 -2.19
C SER A 25 -19.34 -15.02 -1.12
N ALA A 26 -20.51 -15.67 -1.03
CA ALA A 26 -20.77 -16.72 -0.03
C ALA A 26 -19.65 -17.78 0.02
N ASP A 27 -19.06 -18.11 -1.13
CA ASP A 27 -18.02 -19.15 -1.23
C ASP A 27 -16.59 -18.62 -1.09
N LYS A 28 -16.36 -17.30 -1.14
CA LYS A 28 -15.01 -16.72 -1.23
C LYS A 28 -14.89 -15.37 -0.52
N PRO A 29 -13.89 -15.21 0.39
CA PRO A 29 -13.68 -13.94 1.08
C PRO A 29 -13.29 -12.82 0.12
N ALA A 30 -13.59 -11.57 0.49
CA ALA A 30 -13.17 -10.40 -0.26
C ALA A 30 -11.64 -10.32 -0.39
N ILE A 31 -11.14 -9.94 -1.56
CA ILE A 31 -9.73 -9.64 -1.79
C ILE A 31 -9.62 -8.14 -2.03
N ILE A 32 -8.88 -7.47 -1.16
CA ILE A 32 -8.63 -6.03 -1.27
C ILE A 32 -7.79 -5.76 -2.52
N GLY A 33 -8.35 -4.96 -3.42
CA GLY A 33 -7.63 -4.39 -4.54
C GLY A 33 -7.08 -3.00 -4.21
N LEU A 34 -6.37 -2.39 -5.17
CA LEU A 34 -5.81 -1.04 -5.06
C LEU A 34 -6.85 0.01 -4.58
N ILE A 35 -8.07 -0.05 -5.10
CA ILE A 35 -9.12 0.91 -4.72
C ILE A 35 -9.56 0.71 -3.26
N GLY A 36 -9.68 -0.54 -2.82
CA GLY A 36 -9.99 -0.87 -1.42
C GLY A 36 -8.87 -0.44 -0.48
N PHE A 37 -7.62 -0.71 -0.85
CA PHE A 37 -6.45 -0.23 -0.12
C PHE A 37 -6.46 1.30 0.02
N ALA A 38 -6.69 2.04 -1.07
CA ALA A 38 -6.71 3.50 -1.04
C ALA A 38 -7.79 4.06 -0.10
N ASN A 39 -8.95 3.38 0.00
CA ASN A 39 -10.00 3.75 0.94
C ASN A 39 -9.58 3.48 2.40
N LEU A 40 -8.97 2.33 2.70
CA LEU A 40 -8.48 2.02 4.05
C LEU A 40 -7.39 3.00 4.50
N VAL A 41 -6.41 3.26 3.63
CA VAL A 41 -5.34 4.22 3.92
C VAL A 41 -5.86 5.64 4.12
N ARG A 42 -7.01 6.02 3.53
CA ARG A 42 -7.63 7.32 3.82
C ARG A 42 -8.02 7.44 5.30
N SER A 43 -8.51 6.35 5.91
CA SER A 43 -8.83 6.32 7.35
C SER A 43 -7.58 6.41 8.21
N VAL A 44 -6.54 5.63 7.88
CA VAL A 44 -5.23 5.71 8.55
C VAL A 44 -4.66 7.13 8.43
N TRP A 45 -4.73 7.73 7.24
CA TRP A 45 -4.31 9.10 6.99
C TRP A 45 -5.04 10.13 7.84
N HIS A 46 -6.35 9.95 8.01
CA HIS A 46 -7.11 10.81 8.90
C HIS A 46 -6.68 10.66 10.36
N GLY A 47 -6.55 9.42 10.86
CA GLY A 47 -6.09 9.15 12.22
C GLY A 47 -4.76 9.82 12.55
N ALA A 48 -3.76 9.65 11.67
CA ALA A 48 -2.44 10.23 11.88
C ALA A 48 -2.46 11.78 11.89
N ARG A 49 -3.43 12.41 11.21
CA ARG A 49 -3.62 13.87 11.27
C ARG A 49 -4.18 14.35 12.60
N VAL A 50 -4.97 13.51 13.28
CA VAL A 50 -5.63 13.86 14.54
C VAL A 50 -4.93 13.26 15.75
N ASP A 51 -3.61 13.03 15.62
CA ASP A 51 -2.73 12.54 16.69
C ASP A 51 -3.05 11.12 17.20
N ASP A 52 -3.59 10.25 16.33
CA ASP A 52 -3.79 8.84 16.65
C ASP A 52 -2.47 8.04 16.48
N PRO A 53 -1.89 7.49 17.56
CA PRO A 53 -0.63 6.77 17.47
C PRO A 53 -0.77 5.39 16.82
N TYR A 54 -1.95 4.75 16.81
CA TYR A 54 -2.16 3.52 16.04
C TYR A 54 -2.13 3.79 14.54
N ALA A 55 -2.60 4.97 14.13
CA ALA A 55 -2.54 5.37 12.74
C ALA A 55 -1.10 5.55 12.26
N ASP A 56 -0.26 6.20 13.07
CA ASP A 56 1.18 6.31 12.79
C ASP A 56 1.85 4.92 12.74
N TRP A 57 1.46 4.00 13.63
CA TRP A 57 1.96 2.62 13.60
C TRP A 57 1.57 1.87 12.34
N TRP A 58 0.32 1.97 11.90
CA TRP A 58 -0.11 1.34 10.66
C TRP A 58 0.51 2.00 9.43
N MET A 59 0.77 3.31 9.43
CA MET A 59 1.53 3.94 8.35
C MET A 59 2.94 3.39 8.21
N LEU A 60 3.63 3.12 9.33
CA LEU A 60 4.94 2.48 9.31
C LEU A 60 4.85 1.07 8.70
N LYS A 61 3.88 0.26 9.14
CA LYS A 61 3.63 -1.08 8.55
C LYS A 61 3.36 -1.02 7.04
N ILE A 62 2.57 -0.04 6.59
CA ILE A 62 2.27 0.18 5.17
C ILE A 62 3.53 0.59 4.41
N HIS A 63 4.32 1.51 4.98
CA HIS A 63 5.57 1.97 4.38
C HIS A 63 6.56 0.82 4.21
N ASP A 64 6.81 0.04 5.26
CA ASP A 64 7.70 -1.11 5.21
C ASP A 64 7.23 -2.16 4.19
N ALA A 65 5.92 -2.39 4.11
CA ALA A 65 5.36 -3.32 3.13
C ALA A 65 5.60 -2.86 1.69
N LEU A 66 5.46 -1.55 1.42
CA LEU A 66 5.73 -0.95 0.12
C LEU A 66 7.22 -1.05 -0.25
N ASP A 67 8.11 -0.69 0.65
CA ASP A 67 9.55 -0.70 0.41
C ASP A 67 10.07 -2.12 0.16
N ARG A 68 9.60 -3.09 0.95
CA ARG A 68 9.91 -4.51 0.71
C ARG A 68 9.37 -4.99 -0.63
N ALA A 69 8.16 -4.60 -1.00
CA ALA A 69 7.57 -4.99 -2.27
C ALA A 69 8.35 -4.43 -3.47
N ASP A 70 8.81 -3.19 -3.40
CA ASP A 70 9.66 -2.59 -4.43
C ASP A 70 10.97 -3.37 -4.58
N GLN A 71 11.62 -3.73 -3.47
CA GLN A 71 12.86 -4.52 -3.49
C GLN A 71 12.64 -5.91 -4.08
N GLU A 72 11.60 -6.63 -3.62
CA GLU A 72 11.27 -7.98 -4.09
C GLU A 72 10.93 -8.00 -5.59
N LEU A 73 10.04 -7.10 -6.06
CA LEU A 73 9.66 -7.03 -7.48
C LEU A 73 10.83 -6.62 -8.37
N SER A 74 11.67 -5.68 -7.90
CA SER A 74 12.86 -5.26 -8.63
C SER A 74 13.88 -6.39 -8.76
N SER A 75 14.08 -7.17 -7.69
CA SER A 75 14.95 -8.33 -7.69
C SER A 75 14.49 -9.39 -8.69
N MET A 76 13.19 -9.75 -8.65
CA MET A 76 12.59 -10.66 -9.63
C MET A 76 12.73 -10.14 -11.07
N GLY A 77 12.52 -8.84 -11.27
CA GLY A 77 12.66 -8.20 -12.58
C GLY A 77 14.08 -8.24 -13.12
N ARG A 78 15.10 -8.06 -12.26
CA ARG A 78 16.52 -8.18 -12.64
C ARG A 78 16.91 -9.62 -12.96
N ALA A 79 16.43 -10.59 -12.19
CA ALA A 79 16.70 -12.00 -12.44
C ALA A 79 16.24 -12.44 -13.84
N ILE A 80 15.07 -11.99 -14.28
CA ILE A 80 14.58 -12.28 -15.65
C ILE A 80 15.37 -11.49 -16.70
N ALA A 81 15.70 -10.23 -16.42
CA ALA A 81 16.46 -9.40 -17.35
C ALA A 81 17.82 -10.03 -17.68
N GLY A 82 18.54 -10.57 -16.69
CA GLY A 82 19.81 -11.27 -16.92
C GLY A 82 19.69 -12.47 -17.87
N ARG A 83 18.56 -13.20 -17.85
CA ARG A 83 18.33 -14.30 -18.80
C ARG A 83 18.12 -13.84 -20.23
N PHE A 84 17.59 -12.62 -20.42
CA PHE A 84 17.50 -12.02 -21.75
C PHE A 84 18.88 -11.58 -22.26
N GLU A 85 19.77 -11.10 -21.39
CA GLU A 85 21.13 -10.70 -21.77
C GLU A 85 21.96 -11.89 -22.28
N GLU A 86 21.68 -13.11 -21.80
CA GLU A 86 22.33 -14.35 -22.26
C GLU A 86 21.94 -14.77 -23.70
N LEU A 87 20.90 -14.18 -24.29
CA LEU A 87 20.45 -14.52 -25.65
C LEU A 87 21.35 -13.96 -26.76
N GLY A 88 22.35 -13.12 -26.42
CA GLY A 88 23.32 -12.58 -27.36
C GLY A 88 22.65 -11.74 -28.46
N ALA A 89 22.67 -12.22 -29.70
CA ALA A 89 22.19 -11.47 -30.87
C ALA A 89 20.65 -11.44 -31.03
N LEU A 90 19.89 -12.18 -30.21
CA LEU A 90 18.43 -12.20 -30.28
C LEU A 90 17.82 -11.11 -29.39
N GLU A 91 17.34 -10.04 -30.02
CA GLU A 91 16.57 -9.01 -29.32
C GLU A 91 15.10 -9.40 -29.18
N VAL A 92 14.62 -9.49 -27.93
CA VAL A 92 13.22 -9.79 -27.63
C VAL A 92 12.51 -8.53 -27.15
N ALA A 93 11.59 -8.02 -27.96
CA ALA A 93 10.77 -6.88 -27.58
C ALA A 93 9.81 -7.25 -26.43
N SER A 94 9.58 -6.30 -25.52
CA SER A 94 8.54 -6.46 -24.49
C SER A 94 7.16 -6.37 -25.13
N PRO A 95 6.27 -7.36 -24.93
CA PRO A 95 4.96 -7.40 -25.55
C PRO A 95 4.10 -6.26 -24.99
N ALA A 96 3.61 -5.42 -25.89
CA ALA A 96 2.56 -4.46 -25.59
C ALA A 96 1.20 -5.14 -25.71
N SER A 97 0.32 -4.90 -24.74
CA SER A 97 -1.06 -5.41 -24.83
C SER A 97 -1.77 -4.73 -25.99
N THR A 98 -2.56 -5.50 -26.74
CA THR A 98 -3.43 -4.95 -27.78
C THR A 98 -4.61 -4.15 -27.21
N LYS A 99 -4.91 -4.31 -25.90
CA LYS A 99 -5.96 -3.57 -25.19
C LYS A 99 -5.52 -3.22 -23.76
N PRO A 100 -4.61 -2.24 -23.58
CA PRO A 100 -4.21 -1.80 -22.25
C PRO A 100 -5.40 -1.14 -21.52
N VAL A 101 -5.51 -1.40 -20.22
CA VAL A 101 -6.53 -0.77 -19.36
C VAL A 101 -5.93 0.48 -18.72
N ARG A 102 -6.64 1.60 -18.84
CA ARG A 102 -6.28 2.87 -18.21
C ARG A 102 -7.16 3.10 -16.99
N VAL A 103 -6.54 3.31 -15.84
CA VAL A 103 -7.22 3.56 -14.55
C VAL A 103 -6.86 4.96 -14.08
N SER A 104 -7.85 5.85 -14.03
CA SER A 104 -7.66 7.19 -13.45
C SER A 104 -7.52 7.10 -11.93
N LEU A 105 -6.48 7.72 -11.39
CA LEU A 105 -6.14 7.71 -9.98
C LEU A 105 -6.45 9.08 -9.37
N ASN A 106 -7.45 9.10 -8.50
CA ASN A 106 -7.87 10.30 -7.75
C ASN A 106 -7.60 10.10 -6.26
N PHE A 107 -6.38 9.70 -5.91
CA PHE A 107 -6.02 9.44 -4.52
C PHE A 107 -5.68 10.72 -3.75
N SER A 108 -5.98 10.70 -2.45
CA SER A 108 -5.82 11.85 -1.54
C SER A 108 -4.59 11.74 -0.63
N ASN A 109 -3.79 10.68 -0.77
CA ASN A 109 -2.60 10.44 0.03
C ASN A 109 -1.48 9.80 -0.82
N PRO A 110 -0.19 10.05 -0.51
CA PRO A 110 0.95 9.53 -1.26
C PRO A 110 1.06 7.99 -1.24
N TYR A 111 0.71 7.35 -0.12
CA TYR A 111 0.80 5.88 0.02
C TYR A 111 -0.08 5.12 -0.98
N ALA A 112 -1.24 5.64 -1.35
CA ALA A 112 -2.08 5.07 -2.39
C ALA A 112 -1.43 5.17 -3.79
N PHE A 113 -0.68 6.25 -4.08
CA PHE A 113 0.11 6.35 -5.31
C PHE A 113 1.30 5.38 -5.30
N HIS A 114 1.94 5.17 -4.15
CA HIS A 114 3.02 4.17 -4.02
C HIS A 114 2.50 2.75 -4.27
N ALA A 115 1.33 2.41 -3.70
CA ALA A 115 0.69 1.11 -3.98
C ALA A 115 0.33 0.96 -5.47
N ALA A 116 -0.10 2.03 -6.15
CA ALA A 116 -0.32 1.99 -7.60
C ALA A 116 0.97 1.75 -8.39
N ARG A 117 2.09 2.33 -7.96
CA ARG A 117 3.42 2.09 -8.54
C ARG A 117 3.84 0.64 -8.37
N VAL A 118 3.60 0.03 -7.20
CA VAL A 118 3.84 -1.41 -6.96
C VAL A 118 3.00 -2.28 -7.90
N VAL A 119 1.71 -1.95 -8.12
CA VAL A 119 0.86 -2.66 -9.10
C VAL A 119 1.41 -2.51 -10.52
N GLY A 120 1.88 -1.33 -10.90
CA GLY A 120 2.51 -1.09 -12.21
C GLY A 120 3.84 -1.84 -12.39
N ALA A 121 4.67 -1.90 -11.34
CA ALA A 121 5.91 -2.68 -11.35
C ALA A 121 5.63 -4.17 -11.53
N PHE A 122 4.59 -4.69 -10.88
CA PHE A 122 4.13 -6.05 -11.10
C PHE A 122 3.60 -6.28 -12.51
N ASP A 123 2.83 -5.34 -13.08
CA ASP A 123 2.38 -5.43 -14.48
C ASP A 123 3.56 -5.56 -15.46
N ALA A 124 4.59 -4.72 -15.30
CA ALA A 124 5.80 -4.79 -16.09
C ALA A 124 6.57 -6.11 -15.89
N LEU A 125 6.63 -6.62 -14.65
CA LEU A 125 7.22 -7.92 -14.35
C LEU A 125 6.46 -9.06 -15.06
N VAL A 126 5.13 -9.04 -15.03
CA VAL A 126 4.29 -10.05 -15.73
C VAL A 126 4.57 -10.02 -17.23
N CYS A 127 4.67 -8.84 -17.86
CA CYS A 127 5.05 -8.75 -19.27
C CYS A 127 6.39 -9.45 -19.54
N LYS A 128 7.42 -9.15 -18.74
CA LYS A 128 8.76 -9.78 -18.88
C LYS A 128 8.72 -11.30 -18.70
N ILE A 129 7.99 -11.79 -17.69
CA ILE A 129 7.82 -13.23 -17.45
C ILE A 129 7.18 -13.89 -18.68
N LEU A 130 6.11 -13.30 -19.22
CA LEU A 130 5.40 -13.88 -20.37
C LEU A 130 6.25 -13.83 -21.64
N SER A 131 7.06 -12.79 -21.84
CA SER A 131 8.06 -12.74 -22.92
C SER A 131 9.05 -13.88 -22.80
N ALA A 132 9.62 -14.08 -21.61
CA ALA A 132 10.65 -15.09 -21.39
C ALA A 132 10.08 -16.49 -21.64
N ARG A 133 8.84 -16.75 -21.23
CA ARG A 133 8.14 -17.99 -21.60
C ARG A 133 7.94 -18.12 -23.11
N HIS A 134 7.55 -17.05 -23.79
CA HIS A 134 7.27 -17.10 -25.23
C HIS A 134 8.50 -17.49 -26.06
N VAL A 135 9.69 -16.99 -25.68
CA VAL A 135 10.95 -17.29 -26.37
C VAL A 135 11.68 -18.53 -25.81
N GLY A 136 11.04 -19.29 -24.93
CA GLY A 136 11.61 -20.53 -24.39
C GLY A 136 12.64 -20.35 -23.27
N LEU A 137 12.83 -19.13 -22.74
CA LEU A 137 13.67 -18.90 -21.57
C LEU A 137 13.03 -19.47 -20.30
N LEU A 138 11.71 -19.48 -20.16
CA LEU A 138 11.03 -20.00 -18.97
C LEU A 138 10.18 -21.23 -19.29
N ALA A 139 10.30 -22.25 -18.45
CA ALA A 139 9.36 -23.36 -18.41
C ALA A 139 8.00 -22.91 -17.87
N ARG A 140 6.97 -23.72 -18.11
CA ARG A 140 5.60 -23.44 -17.68
C ARG A 140 5.48 -23.29 -16.16
N ASP A 141 5.99 -24.25 -15.40
CA ASP A 141 5.82 -24.29 -13.94
C ASP A 141 6.60 -23.16 -13.26
N GLU A 142 7.80 -22.87 -13.76
CA GLU A 142 8.60 -21.72 -13.31
C GLU A 142 7.86 -20.40 -13.56
N THR A 143 7.29 -20.24 -14.75
CA THR A 143 6.46 -19.07 -15.10
C THR A 143 5.29 -18.91 -14.13
N GLU A 144 4.53 -19.98 -13.89
CA GLU A 144 3.40 -19.96 -12.97
C GLU A 144 3.85 -19.59 -11.55
N GLY A 145 4.95 -20.19 -11.06
CA GLY A 145 5.56 -19.88 -9.76
C GLY A 145 5.95 -18.41 -9.61
N MET A 146 6.62 -17.83 -10.62
CA MET A 146 7.03 -16.42 -10.61
C MET A 146 5.82 -15.47 -10.61
N LEU A 147 4.80 -15.75 -11.44
CA LEU A 147 3.56 -14.97 -11.46
C LEU A 147 2.82 -15.02 -10.12
N HIS A 148 2.77 -16.21 -9.51
CA HIS A 148 2.21 -16.37 -8.17
C HIS A 148 3.00 -15.58 -7.13
N GLN A 149 4.34 -15.66 -7.16
CA GLN A 149 5.21 -14.93 -6.24
C GLN A 149 5.01 -13.42 -6.35
N GLY A 150 5.14 -12.84 -7.54
CA GLY A 150 4.93 -11.41 -7.75
C GLY A 150 3.53 -10.96 -7.29
N GLY A 151 2.50 -11.76 -7.59
CA GLY A 151 1.14 -11.48 -7.13
C GLY A 151 0.99 -11.53 -5.60
N ARG A 152 1.72 -12.42 -4.90
CA ARG A 152 1.73 -12.47 -3.42
C ARG A 152 2.33 -11.19 -2.83
N VAL A 153 3.42 -10.69 -3.42
CA VAL A 153 4.07 -9.45 -2.98
C VAL A 153 3.09 -8.27 -3.02
N VAL A 154 2.39 -8.08 -4.14
CA VAL A 154 1.41 -7.00 -4.26
C VAL A 154 0.25 -7.18 -3.28
N ARG A 155 -0.28 -8.40 -3.11
CA ARG A 155 -1.37 -8.64 -2.16
C ARG A 155 -0.98 -8.36 -0.72
N ARG A 156 0.28 -8.63 -0.33
CA ARG A 156 0.81 -8.30 1.00
C ARG A 156 0.76 -6.80 1.27
N VAL A 157 1.16 -5.98 0.30
CA VAL A 157 1.01 -4.51 0.37
C VAL A 157 -0.46 -4.13 0.53
N LEU A 158 -1.33 -4.65 -0.33
CA LEU A 158 -2.76 -4.29 -0.33
C LEU A 158 -3.48 -4.70 0.97
N GLN A 159 -2.94 -5.67 1.71
CA GLN A 159 -3.45 -6.10 3.01
C GLN A 159 -2.83 -5.36 4.21
N SER A 160 -1.72 -4.64 4.04
CA SER A 160 -1.03 -3.94 5.14
C SER A 160 -1.90 -2.95 5.96
N PRO A 161 -2.92 -2.25 5.42
CA PRO A 161 -3.76 -1.37 6.23
C PRO A 161 -4.86 -2.13 7.00
N VAL A 162 -5.04 -3.43 6.75
CA VAL A 162 -6.07 -4.23 7.44
C VAL A 162 -5.74 -4.32 8.93
N GLY A 163 -6.78 -4.27 9.75
CA GLY A 163 -6.67 -4.33 11.21
C GLY A 163 -6.70 -2.96 11.88
N TYR A 164 -6.37 -1.87 11.18
CA TYR A 164 -6.53 -0.54 11.74
C TYR A 164 -8.01 -0.21 11.94
N ARG A 165 -8.34 0.34 13.10
CA ARG A 165 -9.68 0.84 13.45
C ARG A 165 -9.55 2.25 14.01
N PHE A 166 -10.20 3.21 13.36
CA PHE A 166 -10.24 4.57 13.88
C PHE A 166 -11.22 4.66 15.05
N LEU A 167 -10.68 4.80 16.26
CA LEU A 167 -11.45 4.90 17.51
C LEU A 167 -11.36 6.31 18.16
N GLY A 168 -10.75 7.28 17.48
CA GLY A 168 -10.63 8.65 17.99
C GLY A 168 -9.75 8.77 19.26
N VAL A 169 -8.79 7.87 19.42
CA VAL A 169 -7.80 7.90 20.51
C VAL A 169 -6.63 8.80 20.10
N THR A 170 -6.15 9.62 21.03
CA THR A 170 -4.92 10.42 20.88
C THR A 170 -3.81 9.86 21.77
N ARG A 171 -2.57 10.31 21.56
CA ARG A 171 -1.45 9.98 22.46
C ARG A 171 -1.74 10.32 23.93
N ARG A 172 -2.37 11.48 24.18
CA ARG A 172 -2.77 11.91 25.51
C ARG A 172 -3.74 10.91 26.16
N ASP A 173 -4.69 10.40 25.39
CA ASP A 173 -5.69 9.46 25.90
C ASP A 173 -5.09 8.11 26.32
N LEU A 174 -4.05 7.65 25.61
CA LEU A 174 -3.30 6.45 25.98
C LEU A 174 -2.49 6.67 27.26
N VAL A 175 -1.81 7.82 27.39
CA VAL A 175 -1.08 8.18 28.63
C VAL A 175 -2.03 8.29 29.83
N GLN A 176 -3.24 8.80 29.62
CA GLN A 176 -4.25 8.96 30.67
C GLN A 176 -5.05 7.68 30.96
N GLY A 177 -4.89 6.61 30.17
CA GLY A 177 -5.62 5.35 30.37
C GLY A 177 -7.15 5.49 30.24
N THR A 178 -7.62 6.36 29.34
CA THR A 178 -9.07 6.59 29.14
C THR A 178 -9.82 5.33 28.68
N ALA A 179 -11.16 5.31 28.81
CA ALA A 179 -11.97 4.19 28.33
C ALA A 179 -11.76 3.86 26.85
N LYS A 180 -11.64 4.89 25.99
CA LYS A 180 -11.33 4.70 24.56
C LYS A 180 -9.91 4.20 24.30
N ALA A 181 -8.96 4.53 25.16
CA ALA A 181 -7.61 3.97 25.11
C ALA A 181 -7.60 2.47 25.43
N LEU A 182 -8.32 2.05 26.47
CA LEU A 182 -8.48 0.62 26.80
C LEU A 182 -9.12 -0.16 25.65
N GLN A 183 -10.19 0.39 25.06
CA GLN A 183 -10.84 -0.22 23.89
C GLN A 183 -9.90 -0.32 22.68
N ALA A 184 -9.04 0.68 22.46
CA ALA A 184 -8.08 0.65 21.38
C ALA A 184 -6.98 -0.40 21.59
N VAL A 185 -6.50 -0.56 22.82
CA VAL A 185 -5.54 -1.61 23.19
C VAL A 185 -6.14 -3.00 22.99
N GLU A 186 -7.39 -3.21 23.41
CA GLU A 186 -8.10 -4.48 23.18
C GLU A 186 -8.28 -4.78 21.69
N ALA A 187 -8.58 -3.75 20.87
CA ALA A 187 -8.86 -3.94 19.45
C ALA A 187 -7.60 -4.09 18.57
N MET A 188 -6.49 -3.45 18.93
CA MET A 188 -5.31 -3.30 18.06
C MET A 188 -3.98 -3.69 18.72
N GLY A 189 -3.99 -4.07 20.00
CA GLY A 189 -2.81 -4.40 20.79
C GLY A 189 -2.12 -3.17 21.41
N GLU A 190 -1.01 -3.38 22.11
CA GLU A 190 -0.24 -2.28 22.69
C GLU A 190 0.59 -1.54 21.61
N VAL A 191 0.61 -0.21 21.69
CA VAL A 191 1.40 0.63 20.79
C VAL A 191 2.87 0.62 21.22
N PRO A 192 3.83 0.42 20.30
CA PRO A 192 5.25 0.60 20.58
C PRO A 192 5.59 1.98 21.18
N GLY A 193 6.50 2.02 22.16
CA GLY A 193 6.80 3.22 22.94
C GLY A 193 7.32 4.39 22.10
N ASP A 194 8.13 4.13 21.08
CA ASP A 194 8.66 5.12 20.14
C ASP A 194 7.57 5.78 19.27
N ILE A 195 6.48 5.07 19.01
CA ILE A 195 5.33 5.61 18.27
C ILE A 195 4.44 6.40 19.23
N LEU A 196 4.28 5.92 20.47
CA LEU A 196 3.51 6.59 21.51
C LEU A 196 4.11 7.96 21.86
N THR A 197 5.45 8.07 21.95
CA THR A 197 6.15 9.35 22.14
C THR A 197 6.12 10.25 20.90
N GLY A 198 5.75 9.71 19.74
CA GLY A 198 5.72 10.43 18.47
C GLY A 198 7.10 10.64 17.84
N THR A 199 8.15 9.99 18.35
CA THR A 199 9.51 10.07 17.79
C THR A 199 9.64 9.26 16.51
N CYS A 200 8.83 8.21 16.35
CA CYS A 200 8.79 7.35 15.16
C CYS A 200 7.50 7.55 14.37
N ARG A 201 7.61 8.11 13.15
CA ARG A 201 6.48 8.30 12.22
C ARG A 201 6.95 7.97 10.79
N ALA A 202 6.02 7.51 9.96
CA ALA A 202 6.35 7.14 8.60
C ALA A 202 6.79 8.38 7.76
N PRO A 203 7.70 8.23 6.78
CA PRO A 203 8.31 9.38 6.11
C PRO A 203 7.35 10.33 5.40
N TYR A 204 6.21 9.82 4.93
CA TYR A 204 5.18 10.62 4.26
C TYR A 204 3.93 10.80 5.13
N ALA A 205 4.04 10.59 6.44
CA ALA A 205 2.93 10.81 7.36
C ALA A 205 2.51 12.29 7.35
N PRO A 206 1.21 12.58 7.46
CA PRO A 206 0.74 13.95 7.47
C PRO A 206 1.16 14.67 8.76
N ALA A 207 1.23 16.00 8.69
CA ALA A 207 1.39 16.82 9.89
C ALA A 207 0.18 16.61 10.83
N ILE A 208 0.48 16.52 12.13
CA ILE A 208 -0.53 16.45 13.18
C ILE A 208 -1.16 17.84 13.30
N VAL A 209 -2.48 17.90 13.16
CA VAL A 209 -3.24 19.14 13.35
C VAL A 209 -3.37 19.35 14.86
N ARG A 210 -2.64 20.33 15.39
CA ARG A 210 -2.89 20.79 16.76
C ARG A 210 -4.26 21.45 16.80
N GLN A 211 -5.21 20.85 17.51
CA GLN A 211 -6.45 21.54 17.83
C GLN A 211 -6.09 22.75 18.70
N PRO A 212 -6.63 23.95 18.42
CA PRO A 212 -6.47 25.08 19.32
C PRO A 212 -7.02 24.66 20.68
N HIS A 213 -6.19 24.76 21.71
CA HIS A 213 -6.67 24.66 23.08
C HIS A 213 -7.76 25.73 23.27
N GLU A 214 -8.97 25.32 23.67
CA GLU A 214 -9.83 26.25 24.40
C GLU A 214 -9.02 26.71 25.61
N ASN A 215 -8.51 27.95 25.54
CA ASN A 215 -7.93 28.60 26.69
C ASN A 215 -9.00 28.57 27.79
N PRO A 216 -8.66 28.19 29.04
CA PRO A 216 -9.60 28.41 30.13
C PRO A 216 -9.93 29.90 30.11
N VAL A 217 -11.23 30.20 30.05
CA VAL A 217 -11.75 31.56 30.19
C VAL A 217 -11.15 32.11 31.47
N THR A 218 -10.13 32.95 31.34
CA THR A 218 -9.71 33.84 32.42
C THR A 218 -10.87 34.79 32.59
N ASP A 219 -11.68 34.57 33.62
CA ASP A 219 -12.68 35.51 34.06
C ASP A 219 -12.00 36.89 34.22
N PRO A 220 -12.48 37.94 33.53
CA PRO A 220 -12.06 39.28 33.84
C PRO A 220 -12.79 39.72 35.11
N THR A 221 -11.99 40.00 36.15
CA THR A 221 -12.23 41.02 37.21
C THR A 221 -13.52 40.92 38.03
N SER A 222 -13.38 40.70 39.35
CA SER A 222 -13.40 41.78 40.36
C SER A 222 -13.26 41.23 41.78
#